data_AF-A0A1F6R6L8-F1
#
_entry.id   AF-A0A1F6R6L8-F1
#
_cell.length_a   1.000
_cell.length_b   1.000
_cell.length_c   1.000
_cell.angle_alpha   90.00
_cell.angle_beta   90.00
_cell.angle_gamma   90.00
#
_symmetry.space_group_name_H-M   'P 1'
#
loop_
_entity.id
_entity.type
_entity.pdbx_description
1 polymer ?
#
loop_
_entity_poly.entity_id
_entity_poly.type
_entity_poly.pdbx_seq_one_letter_code
_entity_poly.pdbx_strand_id
1 'polypeptide(L)'
;MKAKEYAELYKAESVKKDVAETLKKILLMFLDEVEEIRKKRGSTSNSVFHAILNEQSAKWQAFAKHTGNASIRKDGFKNFIRIQMPDIYRSWKG
;
A
#
# COMPACT_ATOMS: atom_id res chain seq x y z
N MET A 1 2.53 13.30 -1.88
CA MET A 1 1.64 13.69 -3.00
C MET A 1 0.56 12.64 -3.30
N LYS A 2 0.85 11.34 -3.48
CA LYS A 2 -0.20 10.36 -3.86
C LYS A 2 -1.17 9.83 -2.78
N ALA A 3 -0.86 9.92 -1.49
CA ALA A 3 -1.76 9.42 -0.43
C ALA A 3 -3.13 10.13 -0.40
N LYS A 4 -3.18 11.41 -0.81
CA LYS A 4 -4.43 12.18 -0.96
C LYS A 4 -5.22 11.71 -2.18
N GLU A 5 -4.56 11.49 -3.31
CA GLU A 5 -5.18 10.95 -4.53
C GLU A 5 -5.85 9.59 -4.28
N TYR A 6 -5.19 8.70 -3.53
CA TYR A 6 -5.82 7.42 -3.14
C TYR A 6 -7.04 7.61 -2.24
N ALA A 7 -7.01 8.61 -1.34
CA ALA A 7 -8.15 8.90 -0.47
C ALA A 7 -9.34 9.48 -1.26
N GLU A 8 -9.07 10.30 -2.28
CA GLU A 8 -10.08 10.80 -3.22
C GLU A 8 -10.65 9.67 -4.09
N LEU A 9 -9.79 8.79 -4.61
CA LEU A 9 -10.22 7.59 -5.36
C LEU A 9 -11.09 6.70 -4.48
N TYR A 10 -10.70 6.47 -3.22
CA TYR A 10 -11.50 5.72 -2.27
C TYR A 10 -12.88 6.35 -2.09
N LYS A 11 -12.96 7.66 -1.83
CA LYS A 11 -14.25 8.36 -1.66
C LYS A 11 -15.13 8.29 -2.91
N ALA A 12 -14.54 8.38 -4.10
CA ALA A 12 -15.27 8.35 -5.36
C ALA A 12 -15.76 6.94 -5.74
N GLU A 13 -14.94 5.91 -5.50
CA GLU A 13 -15.26 4.53 -5.88
C GLU A 13 -16.05 3.76 -4.80
N SER A 14 -15.83 4.03 -3.51
CA SER A 14 -16.52 3.31 -2.43
C SER A 14 -18.03 3.59 -2.36
N VAL A 15 -18.50 4.65 -3.03
CA VAL A 15 -19.92 4.97 -3.20
C VAL A 15 -20.57 4.11 -4.29
N LYS A 16 -19.76 3.65 -5.26
CA LYS A 16 -20.22 2.93 -6.47
C LYS A 16 -19.94 1.43 -6.44
N LYS A 17 -18.99 0.99 -5.60
CA LYS A 17 -18.50 -0.38 -5.51
C LYS A 17 -18.41 -0.83 -4.06
N ASP A 18 -18.22 -2.13 -3.87
CA ASP A 18 -17.91 -2.69 -2.57
C ASP A 18 -16.60 -2.08 -2.02
N VAL A 19 -16.63 -1.68 -0.76
CA VAL A 19 -15.51 -1.04 -0.05
C VAL A 19 -14.26 -1.92 -0.09
N ALA A 20 -14.41 -3.24 0.06
CA ALA A 20 -13.29 -4.18 0.06
C ALA A 20 -12.66 -4.28 -1.35
N GLU A 21 -13.44 -4.22 -2.42
CA GLU A 21 -12.92 -4.18 -3.78
C GLU A 21 -12.13 -2.90 -4.05
N THR A 22 -12.64 -1.74 -3.63
CA THR A 22 -11.91 -0.47 -3.75
C THR A 22 -10.58 -0.51 -2.98
N LEU A 23 -10.59 -1.04 -1.75
CA LEU A 23 -9.37 -1.18 -0.96
C LEU A 23 -8.38 -2.15 -1.61
N LYS A 24 -8.85 -3.28 -2.17
CA LYS A 24 -8.01 -4.22 -2.91
C LYS A 24 -7.37 -3.54 -4.13
N LYS A 25 -8.13 -2.76 -4.90
CA LYS A 25 -7.60 -2.01 -6.05
C LYS A 25 -6.50 -1.04 -5.62
N ILE A 26 -6.71 -0.27 -4.55
CA ILE A 26 -5.70 0.65 -4.02
C ILE A 26 -4.44 -0.11 -3.60
N LEU A 27 -4.58 -1.26 -2.94
CA LEU A 27 -3.44 -2.10 -2.55
C LEU A 27 -2.63 -2.61 -3.75
N LEU A 28 -3.31 -2.99 -4.84
CA LEU A 28 -2.63 -3.37 -6.09
C LEU A 28 -1.86 -2.20 -6.70
N MET A 29 -2.44 -1.00 -6.72
CA MET A 29 -1.73 0.20 -7.19
C MET A 29 -0.47 0.50 -6.36
N PHE A 30 -0.50 0.22 -5.05
CA PHE A 30 0.70 0.35 -4.21
C PHE A 30 1.79 -0.66 -4.61
N LEU A 31 1.42 -1.88 -5.01
CA LEU A 31 2.37 -2.87 -5.51
C LEU A 31 3.00 -2.45 -6.84
N ASP A 32 2.19 -1.92 -7.76
CA ASP A 32 2.71 -1.40 -9.03
C ASP A 32 3.75 -0.30 -8.79
N GLU A 33 3.49 0.59 -7.83
CA GLU A 33 4.49 1.60 -7.42
C GLU A 33 5.76 0.99 -6.83
N VAL A 34 5.65 -0.08 -6.05
CA VAL A 34 6.85 -0.76 -5.51
C VAL A 34 7.72 -1.21 -6.67
N GLU A 35 7.13 -1.82 -7.70
CA GLU A 35 7.87 -2.31 -8.85
C GLU A 35 8.46 -1.17 -9.68
N GLU A 36 7.71 -0.09 -9.92
CA GLU A 36 8.22 1.10 -10.62
C GLU A 36 9.40 1.74 -9.89
N ILE A 37 9.29 1.94 -8.57
CA ILE A 37 10.35 2.55 -7.75
C ILE A 37 11.57 1.63 -7.75
N ARG A 38 11.38 0.32 -7.64
CA ARG A 38 12.48 -0.65 -7.69
C ARG A 38 13.22 -0.58 -9.03
N LYS A 39 12.50 -0.55 -10.17
CA LYS A 39 13.09 -0.41 -11.50
C LYS A 39 13.87 0.91 -11.63
N LYS A 40 13.30 2.02 -11.17
CA LYS A 40 13.95 3.35 -11.21
C LYS A 40 15.20 3.44 -10.34
N ARG A 41 15.20 2.82 -9.16
CA ARG A 41 16.34 2.87 -8.22
C ARG A 41 17.50 1.95 -8.64
N GLY A 42 17.30 1.05 -9.61
CA GLY A 42 18.35 0.20 -10.18
C GLY A 42 19.06 -0.75 -9.20
N SER A 43 18.60 -0.83 -7.94
CA SER A 43 19.21 -1.66 -6.90
C SER A 43 18.38 -2.91 -6.68
N THR A 44 19.04 -4.07 -6.76
CA THR A 44 18.47 -5.39 -6.45
C THR A 44 18.61 -5.76 -4.98
N SER A 45 19.17 -4.87 -4.15
CA SER A 45 19.40 -5.17 -2.74
C SER A 45 18.10 -5.25 -1.94
N ASN A 46 18.08 -6.18 -0.98
CA ASN A 46 16.93 -6.36 -0.08
C ASN A 46 16.68 -5.11 0.77
N SER A 47 17.72 -4.38 1.17
CA SER A 47 17.59 -3.16 1.96
C SER A 47 16.84 -2.04 1.21
N VAL A 48 17.13 -1.85 -0.08
CA VAL A 48 16.40 -0.88 -0.92
C VAL A 48 14.95 -1.32 -1.10
N PHE A 49 14.73 -2.62 -1.32
CA PHE A 49 13.37 -3.15 -1.43
C PHE A 49 12.56 -2.96 -0.14
N HIS A 50 13.13 -3.24 1.03
CA HIS A 50 12.49 -3.01 2.33
C HIS A 50 12.22 -1.53 2.59
N ALA A 51 13.11 -0.63 2.18
CA ALA A 51 12.88 0.82 2.27
C ALA A 51 11.65 1.23 1.45
N ILE A 52 11.47 0.68 0.24
CA ILE A 52 10.29 0.93 -0.59
C ILE A 52 9.01 0.40 0.11
N LEU A 53 9.05 -0.80 0.70
CA LEU A 53 7.90 -1.34 1.45
C LEU A 53 7.54 -0.47 2.67
N ASN A 54 8.55 0.06 3.38
CA ASN A 54 8.34 1.01 4.48
C ASN A 54 7.70 2.32 4.00
N GLU A 55 8.16 2.88 2.87
CA GLU A 55 7.57 4.06 2.25
C GLU A 55 6.09 3.83 1.90
N GLN A 56 5.76 2.67 1.34
CA GLN A 56 4.39 2.30 1.00
C GLN A 56 3.52 2.07 2.24
N SER A 57 4.06 1.46 3.30
CA SER A 57 3.35 1.34 4.58
C SER A 57 3.04 2.71 5.18
N ALA A 58 3.97 3.66 5.12
CA ALA A 58 3.75 5.03 5.59
C ALA A 58 2.69 5.77 4.75
N LYS A 59 2.72 5.61 3.42
CA LYS A 59 1.69 6.14 2.53
C LYS A 59 0.31 5.57 2.84
N TRP A 60 0.20 4.28 3.15
CA TRP A 60 -1.07 3.66 3.53
C TRP A 60 -1.62 4.23 4.84
N GLN A 61 -0.76 4.43 5.84
CA GLN A 61 -1.15 5.07 7.09
C GLN A 61 -1.67 6.49 6.87
N ALA A 62 -1.00 7.27 6.01
CA ALA A 62 -1.47 8.59 5.62
C ALA A 62 -2.80 8.53 4.88
N PHE A 63 -2.96 7.61 3.93
CA PHE A 63 -4.22 7.34 3.22
C PHE A 63 -5.36 7.05 4.21
N ALA A 64 -5.18 6.09 5.12
CA ALA A 64 -6.18 5.71 6.13
C ALA A 64 -6.56 6.91 7.03
N LYS A 65 -5.60 7.79 7.32
CA LYS A 65 -5.88 9.05 8.04
C LYS A 65 -6.69 10.04 7.20
N HIS A 66 -6.39 10.16 5.91
CA HIS A 66 -7.06 11.10 4.99
C HIS A 66 -8.48 10.70 4.60
N THR A 67 -8.79 9.40 4.59
CA THR A 67 -10.16 8.93 4.33
C THR A 67 -11.11 9.27 5.49
N GLY A 68 -10.60 9.41 6.72
CA GLY A 68 -11.41 9.60 7.93
C GLY A 68 -12.22 8.37 8.34
N ASN A 69 -12.02 7.22 7.66
CA ASN A 69 -12.75 6.00 7.94
C ASN A 69 -11.99 5.14 8.97
N ALA A 70 -12.52 5.06 10.19
CA ALA A 70 -11.92 4.29 11.28
C ALA A 70 -11.85 2.77 11.01
N SER A 71 -12.68 2.25 10.10
CA SER A 71 -12.66 0.84 9.70
C SER A 71 -11.45 0.48 8.83
N ILE A 72 -10.78 1.48 8.22
CA ILE A 72 -9.55 1.24 7.46
C ILE A 72 -8.38 1.12 8.43
N ARG A 73 -7.88 -0.11 8.58
CA ARG A 73 -6.75 -0.38 9.45
C ARG A 73 -5.48 0.30 8.93
N LYS A 74 -4.75 0.95 9.83
CA LYS A 74 -3.47 1.62 9.55
C LYS A 74 -2.36 0.66 9.13
N ASP A 75 -2.46 -0.61 9.49
CA ASP A 75 -1.54 -1.68 9.09
C ASP A 75 -2.00 -2.43 7.83
N GLY A 76 -3.02 -1.94 7.13
CA GLY A 76 -3.66 -2.63 6.01
C GLY A 76 -2.69 -3.08 4.91
N PHE A 77 -1.77 -2.21 4.47
CA PHE A 77 -0.73 -2.59 3.50
C PHE A 77 0.19 -3.70 4.03
N LYS A 78 0.68 -3.56 5.26
CA LYS A 78 1.56 -4.57 5.88
C LYS A 78 0.84 -5.91 6.05
N ASN A 79 -0.44 -5.88 6.43
CA ASN A 79 -1.27 -7.08 6.55
C ASN A 79 -1.58 -7.71 5.18
N PHE A 80 -1.76 -6.91 4.14
CA PHE A 80 -1.93 -7.38 2.78
C PHE A 80 -0.69 -8.14 2.28
N ILE A 81 0.50 -7.55 2.45
CA ILE A 81 1.77 -8.23 2.12
C ILE A 81 1.92 -9.53 2.93
N ARG A 82 1.57 -9.52 4.22
CA ARG A 82 1.58 -10.74 5.06
C ARG A 82 0.73 -11.87 4.51
N ILE A 83 -0.45 -11.57 3.97
CA ILE A 83 -1.41 -12.58 3.50
C ILE A 83 -1.10 -13.01 2.07
N GLN A 84 -0.85 -12.06 1.18
CA GLN A 84 -0.71 -12.32 -0.26
C GLN A 84 0.72 -12.65 -0.68
N MET A 85 1.71 -12.17 0.06
CA MET A 85 3.14 -12.32 -0.24
C MET A 85 3.92 -12.70 1.03
N PRO A 86 3.61 -13.85 1.66
CA PRO A 86 4.13 -14.20 2.98
C PRO A 86 5.66 -14.28 3.02
N ASP A 87 6.32 -14.69 1.94
CA ASP A 87 7.79 -14.77 1.89
C ASP A 87 8.45 -13.40 1.85
N ILE A 88 7.87 -12.45 1.09
CA ILE A 88 8.30 -11.05 1.12
C ILE A 88 8.09 -10.46 2.52
N TYR A 89 6.95 -10.76 3.15
CA TYR A 89 6.68 -10.29 4.51
C TYR A 89 7.69 -10.81 5.53
N ARG A 90 8.04 -12.11 5.46
CA ARG A 90 9.06 -12.72 6.33
C ARG A 90 10.41 -12.04 6.15
N SER A 91 10.82 -11.84 4.90
CA SER A 91 12.06 -11.13 4.55
C SER A 91 12.08 -9.70 5.09
N TRP A 92 10.95 -8.99 5.04
CA TRP A 92 10.83 -7.60 5.48
C TRP A 92 10.75 -7.42 6.99
N LYS A 93 10.29 -8.44 7.74
CA LYS A 93 10.23 -8.41 9.20
C LYS A 93 11.58 -8.77 9.86
N GLY A 94 12.38 -9.61 9.20
CA GLY A 94 13.70 -10.04 9.68
C GLY A 94 14.71 -8.92 9.64
#